data_AF-A0A1Y4WMN0-F1
#
_entry.id   AF-A0A1Y4WMN0-F1
#
_cell.length_a   1.000
_cell.length_b   1.000
_cell.length_c   1.000
_cell.angle_alpha   90.00
_cell.angle_beta   90.00
_cell.angle_gamma   90.00
#
_symmetry.space_group_name_H-M   'P 1'
#
loop_
_entity.id
_entity.type
_entity.pdbx_description
1 polymer ?
#
loop_
_entity_poly.entity_id
_entity_poly.type
_entity_poly.pdbx_seq_one_letter_code
_entity_poly.pdbx_strand_id
1 'polypeptide(L)'
;MKGKLLKAISVLLLLATFLATPPVAYADSTQDFRNSETYLRTSYNNDNYVELSISGNSLTVRGKLQLDGLTGIMVRCGEQGRKYIDAASGQEFSVRVALSHSGSLPISIYTQKSGESSYWSYVWDKIFIEKTSGGYRIMPSLVLDQNLSFVQAYVDPDNFRDSSKVPDSVKSLSNQIVGGETDDYAKIFLLHKWVAENIYYDYDAYRSGKSTFYDSADILVNKRSVCEGYANLLRDLILAQGIPCMKATTYSLGVSTNGGSFSVRADEINAARSNHAHVEAWVDGRWVIMDATWDSNNKYEDGNYNTDLPNGFYYFDITPEALAFDHKYITRANGQLKMQNGTVTGADTPTVPTEPSGRVFSDVPAEAYYASPVEWAVEQGITSGTSATTFSPDSTCTTAQILTFLWRAKGSPEPASAASTFTDIQESDYFYKAALWAKENGLVTGTTFNGDTPCTRYATVTYLWKLAGQPEPEGDNPFTDVPSEVQPVVWAMEQDITAGTSATTFSPSATCTRGQIVTFLYRAYADKY
;
A
#
# COMPACT_ATOMS: atom_id res chain seq x y z
N MET A 1 -8.69 55.34 -32.30
CA MET A 1 -9.42 54.40 -31.42
C MET A 1 -9.46 53.03 -32.09
N LYS A 2 -8.37 52.26 -31.93
CA LYS A 2 -8.23 50.86 -32.33
C LYS A 2 -7.46 50.21 -31.18
N GLY A 3 -8.12 49.36 -30.41
CA GLY A 3 -7.54 48.74 -29.23
C GLY A 3 -8.63 48.19 -28.34
N LYS A 4 -8.53 46.89 -28.03
CA LYS A 4 -9.42 46.04 -27.23
C LYS A 4 -10.53 45.32 -28.01
N LEU A 5 -10.13 44.33 -28.80
CA LEU A 5 -10.99 43.18 -29.14
C LEU A 5 -10.11 41.95 -29.44
N LEU A 6 -9.61 41.28 -28.41
CA LEU A 6 -9.06 39.92 -28.49
C LEU A 6 -8.82 39.40 -27.06
N LYS A 7 -9.83 38.70 -26.51
CA LYS A 7 -9.77 37.66 -25.46
C LYS A 7 -11.20 37.40 -24.97
N ALA A 8 -11.97 36.64 -25.75
CA ALA A 8 -13.26 36.10 -25.35
C ALA A 8 -13.56 34.86 -26.20
N ILE A 9 -12.80 33.78 -26.02
CA ILE A 9 -13.19 32.41 -26.41
C ILE A 9 -12.63 31.48 -25.32
N SER A 10 -13.51 30.59 -24.82
CA SER A 10 -13.27 29.50 -23.86
C SER A 10 -13.31 29.84 -22.37
N VAL A 11 -14.51 30.12 -21.85
CA VAL A 11 -14.90 29.81 -20.47
C VAL A 11 -16.15 28.94 -20.55
N LEU A 12 -16.00 27.62 -20.41
CA LEU A 12 -17.09 26.71 -20.10
C LEU A 12 -16.53 25.44 -19.43
N LEU A 13 -17.07 25.13 -18.24
CA LEU A 13 -17.03 23.87 -17.49
C LEU A 13 -15.66 23.28 -17.09
N LEU A 14 -15.34 23.34 -15.79
CA LEU A 14 -15.19 22.16 -14.92
C LEU A 14 -15.14 22.62 -13.45
N LEU A 15 -16.28 22.56 -12.77
CA LEU A 15 -16.33 22.58 -11.30
C LEU A 15 -16.37 21.11 -10.88
N ALA A 16 -15.20 20.50 -10.67
CA ALA A 16 -15.09 19.18 -10.06
C ALA A 16 -14.66 19.37 -8.61
N THR A 17 -15.56 19.03 -7.69
CA THR A 17 -15.35 18.93 -6.26
C THR A 17 -14.26 17.90 -5.98
N PHE A 18 -13.11 18.34 -5.44
CA PHE A 18 -12.08 17.47 -4.90
C PHE A 18 -12.61 16.82 -3.62
N LEU A 19 -12.94 15.52 -3.71
CA LEU A 19 -13.09 14.67 -2.54
C LEU A 19 -11.68 14.28 -2.08
N ALA A 20 -11.33 14.66 -0.85
CA ALA A 20 -10.11 14.22 -0.19
C ALA A 20 -10.07 12.69 -0.16
N THR A 21 -9.01 12.11 -0.73
CA THR A 21 -8.73 10.68 -0.66
C THR A 21 -8.34 10.31 0.78
N PRO A 22 -8.91 9.23 1.36
CA PRO A 22 -8.50 8.78 2.69
C PRO A 22 -7.08 8.19 2.64
N PRO A 23 -6.34 8.20 3.78
CA PRO A 23 -4.99 7.69 3.86
C PRO A 23 -4.95 6.20 3.51
N VAL A 24 -4.01 5.84 2.64
CA VAL A 24 -3.80 4.48 2.14
C VAL A 24 -3.40 3.58 3.32
N ALA A 25 -4.26 2.63 3.66
CA ALA A 25 -3.92 1.53 4.55
C ALA A 25 -2.75 0.74 3.93
N TYR A 26 -1.68 0.53 4.71
CA TYR A 26 -0.57 -0.35 4.38
C TYR A 26 -1.08 -1.63 3.74
N ALA A 27 -0.65 -1.92 2.51
CA ALA A 27 -0.80 -3.28 2.01
C ALA A 27 0.09 -4.15 2.89
N ASP A 28 -0.53 -4.97 3.74
CA ASP A 28 0.18 -5.94 4.56
C ASP A 28 0.76 -7.00 3.64
N SER A 29 1.98 -6.76 3.15
CA SER A 29 2.78 -7.73 2.40
C SER A 29 3.38 -8.81 3.30
N THR A 30 3.13 -8.72 4.61
CA THR A 30 3.42 -9.77 5.60
C THR A 30 2.19 -10.62 5.96
N GLN A 31 1.13 -10.61 5.14
CA GLN A 31 -0.07 -11.39 5.44
C GLN A 31 0.24 -12.88 5.68
N ASP A 32 -0.21 -13.34 6.85
CA ASP A 32 -0.08 -14.69 7.37
C ASP A 32 -0.67 -15.76 6.43
N PHE A 33 0.07 -16.85 6.32
CA PHE A 33 -0.02 -17.94 5.36
C PHE A 33 -1.16 -18.91 5.69
N ARG A 34 -2.41 -18.49 5.43
CA ARG A 34 -3.59 -19.38 5.60
C ARG A 34 -4.51 -19.50 4.39
N ASN A 35 -4.25 -18.77 3.30
CA ASN A 35 -4.85 -19.04 2.00
C ASN A 35 -3.80 -19.67 1.08
N SER A 36 -4.20 -20.58 0.19
CA SER A 36 -3.33 -21.30 -0.75
C SER A 36 -2.66 -20.41 -1.82
N GLU A 37 -2.58 -19.09 -1.59
CA GLU A 37 -2.11 -18.10 -2.55
C GLU A 37 -0.89 -17.33 -2.02
N THR A 38 0.17 -17.25 -2.82
CA THR A 38 1.36 -16.44 -2.49
C THR A 38 1.32 -15.11 -3.23
N TYR A 39 1.71 -14.01 -2.60
CA TYR A 39 1.56 -12.67 -3.17
C TYR A 39 2.82 -11.81 -3.01
N LEU A 40 3.10 -10.95 -3.99
CA LEU A 40 4.12 -9.90 -3.95
C LEU A 40 3.59 -8.66 -4.68
N ARG A 41 3.83 -7.48 -4.12
CA ARG A 41 3.50 -6.20 -4.75
C ARG A 41 4.69 -5.28 -4.77
N THR A 42 4.87 -4.55 -5.87
CA THR A 42 6.05 -3.70 -6.06
C THR A 42 6.00 -2.36 -5.33
N SER A 43 4.83 -1.71 -5.27
CA SER A 43 4.69 -0.38 -4.66
C SER A 43 3.37 -0.27 -3.88
N TYR A 44 3.38 0.52 -2.79
CA TYR A 44 2.15 0.91 -2.10
C TYR A 44 1.36 1.99 -2.87
N ASN A 45 1.95 2.60 -3.91
CA ASN A 45 1.26 3.50 -4.81
C ASN A 45 0.21 2.74 -5.66
N ASN A 46 -1.07 3.04 -5.47
CA ASN A 46 -2.17 2.41 -6.22
C ASN A 46 -2.27 2.87 -7.68
N ASP A 47 -1.54 3.91 -8.07
CA ASP A 47 -1.49 4.35 -9.46
C ASP A 47 -0.33 3.73 -10.23
N ASN A 48 0.71 3.24 -9.56
CA ASN A 48 1.91 2.73 -10.20
C ASN A 48 2.49 1.50 -9.50
N TYR A 49 1.97 0.32 -9.82
CA TYR A 49 2.34 -0.94 -9.18
C TYR A 49 2.16 -2.15 -10.09
N VAL A 50 2.83 -3.24 -9.71
CA VAL A 50 2.61 -4.59 -10.20
C VAL A 50 2.40 -5.52 -9.01
N GLU A 51 1.42 -6.40 -9.13
CA GLU A 51 1.12 -7.48 -8.21
C GLU A 51 1.27 -8.82 -8.89
N LEU A 52 1.91 -9.73 -8.17
CA LEU A 52 2.07 -11.13 -8.53
C LEU A 52 1.30 -11.95 -7.52
N SER A 53 0.38 -12.79 -7.98
CA SER A 53 -0.26 -13.79 -7.13
C SER A 53 -0.14 -15.18 -7.75
N ILE A 54 0.11 -16.19 -6.93
CA ILE A 54 0.18 -17.58 -7.38
C ILE A 54 -0.92 -18.36 -6.69
N SER A 55 -1.75 -19.05 -7.48
CA SER A 55 -2.81 -19.95 -7.00
C SER A 55 -2.72 -21.27 -7.75
N GLY A 56 -2.39 -22.35 -7.04
CA GLY A 56 -2.12 -23.66 -7.61
C GLY A 56 -0.95 -23.64 -8.62
N ASN A 57 -1.25 -23.92 -9.89
CA ASN A 57 -0.28 -23.92 -11.00
C ASN A 57 -0.39 -22.68 -11.89
N SER A 58 -0.79 -21.54 -11.34
CA SER A 58 -0.97 -20.33 -12.13
C SER A 58 -0.43 -19.09 -11.43
N LEU A 59 0.39 -18.33 -12.15
CA LEU A 59 0.79 -16.97 -11.82
C LEU A 59 -0.22 -15.99 -12.45
N THR A 60 -0.76 -15.09 -11.66
CA THR A 60 -1.47 -13.90 -12.11
C THR A 60 -0.56 -12.71 -11.94
N VAL A 61 -0.40 -11.92 -13.00
CA VAL A 61 0.31 -10.65 -13.00
C VAL A 61 -0.71 -9.57 -13.31
N ARG A 62 -0.95 -8.67 -12.36
CA ARG A 62 -1.86 -7.53 -12.52
C ARG A 62 -1.22 -6.25 -12.05
N GLY A 63 -1.80 -5.11 -12.39
CA GLY A 63 -1.27 -3.84 -11.93
C GLY A 63 -1.88 -2.66 -12.65
N LYS A 64 -1.28 -1.50 -12.40
CA LYS A 64 -1.58 -0.22 -13.04
C LYS A 64 -0.26 0.54 -13.12
N LEU A 65 0.14 1.02 -14.30
CA LEU A 65 1.42 1.71 -14.47
C LEU A 65 1.21 3.13 -14.98
N GLN A 66 1.83 4.10 -14.33
CA GLN A 66 1.92 5.49 -14.82
C GLN A 66 3.19 5.66 -15.64
N LEU A 67 3.12 5.32 -16.92
CA LEU A 67 4.25 5.41 -17.84
C LEU A 67 3.80 6.07 -19.14
N ASP A 68 4.33 7.27 -19.40
CA ASP A 68 3.98 8.04 -20.59
C ASP A 68 4.25 7.24 -21.87
N GLY A 69 3.21 7.17 -22.71
CA GLY A 69 3.24 6.44 -23.97
C GLY A 69 3.16 4.91 -23.84
N LEU A 70 2.91 4.34 -22.66
CA LEU A 70 2.68 2.90 -22.50
C LEU A 70 1.57 2.40 -23.44
N THR A 71 1.88 1.34 -24.21
CA THR A 71 0.93 0.69 -25.12
C THR A 71 0.80 -0.81 -24.87
N GLY A 72 1.75 -1.43 -24.19
CA GLY A 72 1.69 -2.86 -23.94
C GLY A 72 2.61 -3.35 -22.84
N ILE A 73 2.27 -4.51 -22.31
CA ILE A 73 3.03 -5.23 -21.29
C ILE A 73 3.28 -6.65 -21.78
N MET A 74 4.51 -7.13 -21.62
CA MET A 74 4.88 -8.52 -21.88
C MET A 74 5.29 -9.20 -20.57
N VAL A 75 4.69 -10.35 -20.29
CA VAL A 75 5.04 -11.20 -19.14
C VAL A 75 5.59 -12.52 -19.64
N ARG A 76 6.69 -12.99 -19.03
CA ARG A 76 7.25 -14.34 -19.22
C ARG A 76 7.67 -14.95 -17.89
N CYS A 77 7.61 -16.28 -17.80
CA CYS A 77 8.19 -17.07 -16.71
C CYS A 77 9.21 -18.04 -17.33
N GLY A 78 10.50 -17.72 -17.22
CA GLY A 78 11.58 -18.38 -17.96
C GLY A 78 11.34 -18.38 -19.48
N GLU A 79 11.52 -19.54 -20.11
CA GLU A 79 11.26 -19.74 -21.55
C GLU A 79 9.79 -20.07 -21.86
N GLN A 80 8.91 -20.11 -20.84
CA GLN A 80 7.48 -20.38 -21.07
C GLN A 80 6.83 -19.21 -21.81
N GLY A 81 5.99 -19.54 -22.80
CA GLY A 81 5.50 -18.62 -23.83
C GLY A 81 5.10 -17.23 -23.34
N ARG A 82 5.57 -16.20 -24.06
CA ARG A 82 5.32 -14.78 -23.75
C ARG A 82 3.83 -14.48 -23.80
N LYS A 83 3.33 -13.79 -22.78
CA LYS A 83 1.99 -13.21 -22.76
C LYS A 83 2.10 -11.73 -23.01
N TYR A 84 1.31 -11.22 -23.94
CA TYR A 84 1.23 -9.80 -24.28
C TYR A 84 -0.13 -9.28 -23.83
N ILE A 85 -0.14 -8.06 -23.32
CA ILE A 85 -1.33 -7.36 -22.82
C ILE A 85 -1.29 -5.96 -23.41
N ASP A 86 -2.38 -5.51 -24.02
CA ASP A 86 -2.54 -4.10 -24.33
C ASP A 86 -2.74 -3.34 -23.01
N ALA A 87 -1.94 -2.31 -22.80
CA ALA A 87 -1.98 -1.52 -21.57
C ALA A 87 -1.72 -0.06 -21.92
N ALA A 88 -2.59 0.84 -21.45
CA ALA A 88 -2.35 2.27 -21.52
C ALA A 88 -1.87 2.81 -20.17
N SER A 89 -1.18 3.95 -20.19
CA SER A 89 -0.79 4.64 -18.95
C SER A 89 -2.01 4.88 -18.05
N GLY A 90 -1.90 4.50 -16.78
CA GLY A 90 -2.98 4.61 -15.80
C GLY A 90 -4.14 3.62 -15.99
N GLN A 91 -4.07 2.69 -16.94
CA GLN A 91 -5.05 1.62 -17.10
C GLN A 91 -4.63 0.39 -16.29
N GLU A 92 -5.60 -0.22 -15.60
CA GLU A 92 -5.38 -1.51 -14.97
C GLU A 92 -5.21 -2.62 -16.02
N PHE A 93 -4.32 -3.56 -15.74
CA PHE A 93 -4.09 -4.74 -16.57
C PHE A 93 -4.02 -6.00 -15.71
N SER A 94 -4.30 -7.15 -16.33
CA SER A 94 -4.18 -8.45 -15.68
C SER A 94 -3.92 -9.54 -16.72
N VAL A 95 -3.02 -10.47 -16.41
CA VAL A 95 -2.75 -11.64 -17.22
C VAL A 95 -2.46 -12.85 -16.37
N ARG A 96 -2.86 -14.01 -16.88
CA ARG A 96 -2.61 -15.31 -16.26
C ARG A 96 -1.59 -16.11 -17.06
N VAL A 97 -0.56 -16.58 -16.37
CA VAL A 97 0.49 -17.47 -16.88
C VAL A 97 0.32 -18.84 -16.21
N ALA A 98 0.18 -19.88 -17.02
CA ALA A 98 0.16 -21.25 -16.53
C ALA A 98 1.59 -21.70 -16.21
N LEU A 99 1.80 -22.29 -15.03
CA LEU A 99 3.07 -22.78 -14.55
C LEU A 99 3.12 -24.31 -14.67
N SER A 100 4.13 -24.81 -15.37
CA SER A 100 4.31 -26.26 -15.59
C SER A 100 5.76 -26.73 -15.43
N HIS A 101 6.67 -25.82 -15.08
CA HIS A 101 8.09 -26.12 -14.95
C HIS A 101 8.42 -26.86 -13.64
N SER A 102 9.48 -27.65 -13.66
CA SER A 102 10.18 -28.09 -12.46
C SER A 102 11.26 -27.07 -12.07
N GLY A 103 11.70 -27.09 -10.81
CA GLY A 103 12.73 -26.16 -10.32
C GLY A 103 12.28 -24.70 -10.26
N SER A 104 13.23 -23.78 -10.41
CA SER A 104 13.02 -22.33 -10.29
C SER A 104 13.17 -21.63 -11.63
N LEU A 105 12.24 -20.74 -11.97
CA LEU A 105 12.29 -19.90 -13.18
C LEU A 105 12.14 -18.42 -12.84
N PRO A 106 12.82 -17.53 -13.57
CA PRO A 106 12.67 -16.10 -13.40
C PRO A 106 11.35 -15.59 -13.99
N ILE A 107 10.78 -14.57 -13.37
CA ILE A 107 9.73 -13.75 -13.95
C ILE A 107 10.39 -12.57 -14.64
N SER A 108 9.93 -12.27 -15.84
CA SER A 108 10.26 -11.01 -16.49
C SER A 108 8.99 -10.31 -16.98
N ILE A 109 8.92 -9.03 -16.68
CA ILE A 109 7.82 -8.14 -17.03
C ILE A 109 8.45 -6.98 -17.77
N TYR A 110 7.97 -6.73 -18.98
CA TYR A 110 8.43 -5.65 -19.82
C TYR A 110 7.29 -4.73 -20.21
N THR A 111 7.62 -3.48 -20.48
CA THR A 111 6.71 -2.44 -20.97
C THR A 111 7.10 -2.07 -22.41
N GLN A 112 6.11 -1.73 -23.22
CA GLN A 112 6.28 -1.21 -24.57
C GLN A 112 5.64 0.17 -24.67
N LYS A 113 6.31 1.09 -25.39
CA LYS A 113 5.79 2.42 -25.65
C LYS A 113 5.35 2.59 -27.11
N SER A 114 4.47 3.56 -27.31
CA SER A 114 3.99 3.97 -28.63
C SER A 114 5.16 4.42 -29.52
N GLY A 115 5.21 3.89 -30.74
CA GLY A 115 6.29 4.17 -31.69
C GLY A 115 7.55 3.33 -31.50
N GLU A 116 7.61 2.48 -30.48
CA GLU A 116 8.75 1.59 -30.23
C GLU A 116 8.43 0.15 -30.60
N SER A 117 9.37 -0.52 -31.27
CA SER A 117 9.29 -1.95 -31.59
C SER A 117 9.85 -2.86 -30.48
N SER A 118 10.43 -2.26 -29.44
CA SER A 118 11.14 -2.95 -28.36
C SER A 118 10.43 -2.84 -27.02
N TYR A 119 10.73 -3.80 -26.14
CA TYR A 119 10.17 -3.93 -24.80
C TYR A 119 11.27 -3.64 -23.78
N TRP A 120 10.98 -2.78 -22.80
CA TRP A 120 11.91 -2.36 -21.76
C TRP A 120 11.53 -2.99 -20.43
N SER A 121 12.52 -3.46 -19.69
CA SER A 121 12.23 -4.25 -18.51
C SER A 121 11.71 -3.41 -17.35
N TYR A 122 10.64 -3.90 -16.72
CA TYR A 122 10.10 -3.44 -15.44
C TYR A 122 10.63 -4.34 -14.31
N VAL A 123 10.36 -5.64 -14.38
CA VAL A 123 10.98 -6.69 -13.55
C VAL A 123 11.80 -7.56 -14.48
N TRP A 124 13.13 -7.61 -14.33
CA TRP A 124 13.99 -8.42 -15.19
C TRP A 124 14.71 -9.53 -14.44
N ASP A 125 14.19 -10.76 -14.47
CA ASP A 125 14.91 -11.94 -13.94
C ASP A 125 15.37 -11.79 -12.48
N LYS A 126 14.71 -10.89 -11.73
CA LYS A 126 14.96 -10.57 -10.32
C LYS A 126 14.11 -11.43 -9.38
N ILE A 127 12.89 -11.73 -9.81
CA ILE A 127 11.91 -12.50 -9.03
C ILE A 127 11.88 -13.91 -9.60
N PHE A 128 12.02 -14.90 -8.73
CA PHE A 128 11.96 -16.31 -9.13
C PHE A 128 10.70 -16.97 -8.59
N ILE A 129 10.14 -17.87 -9.38
CA ILE A 129 9.08 -18.79 -8.96
C ILE A 129 9.69 -20.17 -8.86
N GLU A 130 9.41 -20.89 -7.78
CA GLU A 130 9.82 -22.28 -7.62
C GLU A 130 8.65 -23.24 -7.42
N LYS A 131 8.82 -24.47 -7.91
CA LYS A 131 7.86 -25.56 -7.68
C LYS A 131 7.97 -26.07 -6.25
N THR A 132 6.83 -26.17 -5.55
CA THR A 132 6.73 -26.77 -4.21
C THR A 132 5.82 -28.01 -4.24
N SER A 133 5.75 -28.74 -3.12
CA SER A 133 4.82 -29.87 -2.96
C SER A 133 3.35 -29.44 -3.02
N GLY A 134 3.04 -28.18 -2.67
CA GLY A 134 1.69 -27.61 -2.66
C GLY A 134 1.32 -26.75 -3.88
N GLY A 135 2.19 -26.61 -4.87
CA GLY A 135 1.96 -25.73 -6.02
C GLY A 135 3.23 -25.03 -6.48
N TYR A 136 3.21 -23.70 -6.50
CA TYR A 136 4.36 -22.84 -6.75
C TYR A 136 4.40 -21.74 -5.70
N ARG A 137 5.57 -21.15 -5.48
CA ARG A 137 5.71 -19.94 -4.66
C ARG A 137 6.67 -18.95 -5.30
N ILE A 138 6.49 -17.68 -4.98
CA ILE A 138 7.51 -16.65 -5.22
C ILE A 138 8.65 -16.88 -4.22
N MET A 139 9.87 -16.97 -4.72
CA MET A 139 11.05 -17.08 -3.88
C MET A 139 11.30 -15.74 -3.19
N PRO A 140 11.38 -15.70 -1.84
CA PRO A 140 11.73 -14.48 -1.14
C PRO A 140 13.17 -14.07 -1.46
N SER A 141 13.46 -12.78 -1.40
CA SER A 141 14.84 -12.29 -1.49
C SER A 141 15.67 -12.80 -0.31
N LEU A 142 16.94 -13.13 -0.58
CA LEU A 142 17.90 -13.59 0.44
C LEU A 142 18.28 -12.52 1.46
N VAL A 143 17.93 -11.25 1.20
CA VAL A 143 18.18 -10.14 2.13
C VAL A 143 16.89 -9.59 2.75
N LEU A 144 15.74 -10.23 2.50
CA LEU A 144 14.44 -9.75 2.94
C LEU A 144 14.37 -9.60 4.47
N ASP A 145 14.71 -10.64 5.22
CA ASP A 145 14.63 -10.62 6.69
C ASP A 145 15.49 -9.52 7.31
N GLN A 146 16.69 -9.31 6.75
CA GLN A 146 17.57 -8.21 7.16
C GLN A 146 16.92 -6.84 6.85
N ASN A 147 16.39 -6.66 5.64
CA ASN A 147 15.74 -5.40 5.26
C ASN A 147 14.51 -5.11 6.13
N LEU A 148 13.67 -6.13 6.38
CA LEU A 148 12.52 -6.01 7.28
C LEU A 148 12.96 -5.61 8.69
N SER A 149 14.07 -6.16 9.20
CA SER A 149 14.62 -5.77 10.51
C SER A 149 14.96 -4.28 10.58
N PHE A 150 15.44 -3.67 9.50
CA PHE A 150 15.70 -2.22 9.44
C PHE A 150 14.41 -1.40 9.34
N VAL A 151 13.46 -1.85 8.54
CA VAL A 151 12.18 -1.15 8.34
C VAL A 151 11.32 -1.19 9.60
N GLN A 152 11.32 -2.31 10.33
CA GLN A 152 10.60 -2.51 11.58
C GLN A 152 11.24 -1.81 12.78
N ALA A 153 12.54 -1.51 12.72
CA ALA A 153 13.21 -0.75 13.78
C ALA A 153 12.60 0.66 13.88
N TYR A 154 12.18 1.03 15.09
CA TYR A 154 11.57 2.33 15.35
C TYR A 154 12.57 3.46 15.09
N VAL A 155 12.09 4.47 14.38
CA VAL A 155 12.79 5.72 14.08
C VAL A 155 11.79 6.83 14.31
N ASP A 156 12.10 7.73 15.24
CA ASP A 156 11.26 8.87 15.56
C ASP A 156 11.37 9.90 14.43
N PRO A 157 10.29 10.19 13.69
CA PRO A 157 10.33 11.15 12.59
C PRO A 157 10.74 12.55 13.02
N ASP A 158 10.50 12.96 14.27
CA ASP A 158 10.83 14.31 14.72
C ASP A 158 12.35 14.56 14.79
N ASN A 159 13.15 13.50 14.90
CA ASN A 159 14.62 13.57 14.79
C ASN A 159 15.11 13.96 13.38
N PHE A 160 14.22 13.95 12.37
CA PHE A 160 14.57 14.08 10.95
C PHE A 160 13.84 15.24 10.26
N ARG A 161 13.45 16.29 10.99
CA ARG A 161 12.78 17.49 10.46
C ARG A 161 13.69 18.71 10.26
N ASP A 162 14.96 18.64 10.67
CA ASP A 162 15.85 19.80 10.63
C ASP A 162 16.19 20.23 9.19
N SER A 163 15.62 21.36 8.78
CA SER A 163 15.89 22.00 7.48
C SER A 163 16.82 23.22 7.57
N SER A 164 17.44 23.47 8.72
CA SER A 164 18.30 24.63 8.96
C SER A 164 19.52 24.68 8.04
N LYS A 165 20.03 23.52 7.64
CA LYS A 165 21.18 23.38 6.73
C LYS A 165 20.80 23.32 5.24
N VAL A 166 19.50 23.30 4.91
CA VAL A 166 19.06 23.26 3.51
C VAL A 166 19.33 24.62 2.84
N PRO A 167 20.06 24.68 1.71
CA PRO A 167 20.35 25.93 1.00
C PRO A 167 19.09 26.65 0.52
N ASP A 168 19.12 27.99 0.49
CA ASP A 168 17.97 28.81 0.06
C ASP A 168 17.58 28.59 -1.40
N SER A 169 18.54 28.26 -2.28
CA SER A 169 18.29 27.88 -3.66
C SER A 169 17.46 26.59 -3.76
N VAL A 170 17.74 25.62 -2.88
CA VAL A 170 17.02 24.35 -2.80
C VAL A 170 15.62 24.57 -2.23
N LYS A 171 15.48 25.39 -1.18
CA LYS A 171 14.16 25.77 -0.63
C LYS A 171 13.27 26.44 -1.68
N SER A 172 13.84 27.39 -2.42
CA SER A 172 13.13 28.13 -3.47
C SER A 172 12.65 27.20 -4.59
N LEU A 173 13.51 26.27 -5.02
CA LEU A 173 13.14 25.27 -6.02
C LEU A 173 12.09 24.29 -5.49
N SER A 174 12.24 23.81 -4.25
CA SER A 174 11.26 22.91 -3.64
C SER A 174 9.85 23.52 -3.64
N ASN A 175 9.74 24.79 -3.23
CA ASN A 175 8.47 25.54 -3.30
C ASN A 175 7.95 25.71 -4.73
N GLN A 176 8.83 25.88 -5.71
CA GLN A 176 8.43 25.98 -7.12
C GLN A 176 7.88 24.65 -7.65
N ILE A 177 8.51 23.52 -7.29
CA ILE A 177 8.09 22.19 -7.73
C ILE A 177 6.74 21.83 -7.11
N VAL A 178 6.61 22.04 -5.80
CA VAL A 178 5.38 21.74 -5.03
C VAL A 178 4.24 22.69 -5.39
N GLY A 179 4.55 23.97 -5.63
CA GLY A 179 3.55 24.98 -5.94
C GLY A 179 2.52 25.14 -4.82
N GLY A 180 1.25 24.84 -5.13
CA GLY A 180 0.14 24.93 -4.18
C GLY A 180 -0.32 23.59 -3.59
N GLU A 181 0.40 22.49 -3.86
CA GLU A 181 0.05 21.18 -3.33
C GLU A 181 0.16 21.17 -1.79
N THR A 182 -0.84 20.60 -1.13
CA THR A 182 -0.94 20.56 0.33
C THR A 182 -0.74 19.16 0.89
N ASP A 183 -1.00 18.13 0.11
CA ASP A 183 -0.85 16.73 0.50
C ASP A 183 0.63 16.32 0.51
N ASP A 184 1.13 15.83 1.65
CA ASP A 184 2.54 15.53 1.82
C ASP A 184 3.00 14.35 0.95
N TYR A 185 2.12 13.37 0.67
CA TYR A 185 2.42 12.25 -0.21
C TYR A 185 2.60 12.73 -1.66
N ALA A 186 1.69 13.58 -2.14
CA ALA A 186 1.79 14.22 -3.44
C ALA A 186 3.04 15.11 -3.56
N LYS A 187 3.38 15.88 -2.51
CA LYS A 187 4.61 16.68 -2.48
C LYS A 187 5.86 15.84 -2.66
N ILE A 188 6.04 14.77 -1.87
CA ILE A 188 7.22 13.92 -1.99
C ILE A 188 7.29 13.24 -3.36
N PHE A 189 6.15 12.90 -3.97
CA PHE A 189 6.11 12.38 -5.34
C PHE A 189 6.57 13.42 -6.37
N LEU A 190 6.07 14.66 -6.29
CA LEU A 190 6.49 15.74 -7.20
C LEU A 190 7.98 16.04 -7.10
N LEU A 191 8.53 16.04 -5.89
CA LEU A 191 9.96 16.24 -5.64
C LEU A 191 10.80 15.08 -6.16
N HIS A 192 10.40 13.83 -5.87
CA HIS A 192 11.03 12.61 -6.40
C HIS A 192 11.05 12.62 -7.93
N LYS A 193 9.89 12.86 -8.53
CA LYS A 193 9.70 12.95 -9.98
C LYS A 193 10.64 13.99 -10.57
N TRP A 194 10.68 15.20 -10.00
CA TRP A 194 11.55 16.26 -10.49
C TRP A 194 13.01 15.86 -10.45
N VAL A 195 13.49 15.25 -9.35
CA VAL A 195 14.89 14.79 -9.25
C VAL A 195 15.19 13.75 -10.33
N ALA A 196 14.32 12.75 -10.49
CA ALA A 196 14.50 11.68 -11.47
C ALA A 196 14.50 12.20 -12.92
N GLU A 197 13.72 13.25 -13.21
CA GLU A 197 13.59 13.82 -14.56
C GLU A 197 14.64 14.90 -14.88
N ASN A 198 15.27 15.52 -13.88
CA ASN A 198 16.11 16.72 -14.09
C ASN A 198 17.57 16.56 -13.68
N ILE A 199 17.93 15.49 -12.97
CA ILE A 199 19.32 15.18 -12.62
C ILE A 199 19.81 14.04 -13.52
N TYR A 200 21.09 14.06 -13.85
CA TYR A 200 21.76 13.07 -14.69
C TYR A 200 22.77 12.25 -13.88
N TYR A 201 22.73 10.93 -14.06
CA TYR A 201 23.67 10.04 -13.39
C TYR A 201 25.06 10.17 -14.01
N ASP A 202 26.06 10.57 -13.21
CA ASP A 202 27.42 10.83 -13.68
C ASP A 202 28.24 9.55 -13.80
N TYR A 203 28.16 8.90 -14.97
CA TYR A 203 28.91 7.68 -15.26
C TYR A 203 30.41 7.93 -15.38
N ASP A 204 30.83 9.14 -15.80
CA ASP A 204 32.24 9.50 -15.89
C ASP A 204 32.88 9.54 -14.48
N ALA A 205 32.19 10.17 -13.52
CA ALA A 205 32.61 10.20 -12.12
C ALA A 205 32.58 8.80 -11.49
N TYR A 206 31.49 8.06 -11.71
CA TYR A 206 31.33 6.69 -11.21
C TYR A 206 32.46 5.77 -11.68
N ARG A 207 32.80 5.77 -12.98
CA ARG A 207 33.83 4.89 -13.57
C ARG A 207 35.24 5.31 -13.21
N SER A 208 35.49 6.61 -13.06
CA SER A 208 36.82 7.11 -12.70
C SER A 208 37.13 7.00 -11.20
N GLY A 209 36.13 6.71 -10.37
CA GLY A 209 36.25 6.69 -8.91
C GLY A 209 36.52 8.09 -8.33
N LYS A 210 36.31 9.16 -9.11
CA LYS A 210 36.51 10.53 -8.67
C LYS A 210 35.21 11.10 -8.14
N SER A 211 35.33 11.85 -7.04
CA SER A 211 34.21 12.56 -6.44
C SER A 211 33.57 13.53 -7.43
N THR A 212 32.24 13.55 -7.45
CA THR A 212 31.38 14.52 -8.13
C THR A 212 30.78 15.49 -7.09
N PHE A 213 29.81 16.31 -7.48
CA PHE A 213 28.97 17.19 -6.66
C PHE A 213 28.07 16.37 -5.72
N TYR A 214 28.24 16.51 -4.42
CA TYR A 214 27.36 15.90 -3.40
C TYR A 214 26.50 16.90 -2.65
N ASP A 215 26.86 18.19 -2.71
CA ASP A 215 26.10 19.29 -2.14
C ASP A 215 24.89 19.61 -3.03
N SER A 216 23.73 19.77 -2.42
CA SER A 216 22.47 19.97 -3.14
C SER A 216 22.49 21.26 -3.98
N ALA A 217 23.14 22.34 -3.55
CA ALA A 217 23.25 23.56 -4.34
C ALA A 217 24.14 23.37 -5.58
N ASP A 218 25.27 22.67 -5.44
CA ASP A 218 26.15 22.36 -6.57
C ASP A 218 25.47 21.45 -7.60
N ILE A 219 24.67 20.48 -7.13
CA ILE A 219 23.89 19.60 -8.01
C ILE A 219 22.84 20.40 -8.78
N LEU A 220 22.19 21.39 -8.17
CA LEU A 220 21.22 22.24 -8.89
C LEU A 220 21.84 23.03 -10.04
N VAL A 221 23.10 23.44 -9.89
CA VAL A 221 23.86 24.16 -10.92
C VAL A 221 24.30 23.20 -12.03
N ASN A 222 24.86 22.05 -11.66
CA ASN A 222 25.50 21.14 -12.62
C ASN A 222 24.55 20.09 -13.20
N LYS A 223 23.36 19.89 -12.61
CA LYS A 223 22.35 18.91 -13.02
C LYS A 223 22.86 17.47 -13.09
N ARG A 224 23.90 17.10 -12.35
CA ARG A 224 24.42 15.72 -12.33
C ARG A 224 25.05 15.34 -11.00
N SER A 225 24.95 14.05 -10.67
CA SER A 225 25.65 13.43 -9.55
C SER A 225 25.60 11.90 -9.65
N VAL A 226 26.13 11.20 -8.65
CA VAL A 226 25.89 9.76 -8.41
C VAL A 226 24.82 9.58 -7.32
N CYS A 227 24.51 8.33 -6.95
CA CYS A 227 23.42 7.95 -6.04
C CYS A 227 23.35 8.80 -4.76
N GLU A 228 24.51 9.03 -4.13
CA GLU A 228 24.64 9.82 -2.91
C GLU A 228 24.14 11.27 -3.10
N GLY A 229 24.45 11.91 -4.23
CA GLY A 229 23.99 13.27 -4.51
C GLY A 229 22.51 13.33 -4.87
N TYR A 230 21.99 12.33 -5.60
CA TYR A 230 20.55 12.19 -5.83
C TYR A 230 19.79 12.13 -4.50
N ALA A 231 20.23 11.25 -3.58
CA ALA A 231 19.62 11.11 -2.27
C ALA A 231 19.75 12.38 -1.43
N ASN A 232 20.91 13.06 -1.45
CA ASN A 232 21.11 14.32 -0.73
C ASN A 232 20.18 15.43 -1.24
N LEU A 233 20.06 15.60 -2.57
CA LEU A 233 19.20 16.61 -3.15
C LEU A 233 17.72 16.33 -2.86
N LEU A 234 17.26 15.09 -3.05
CA LEU A 234 15.87 14.72 -2.78
C LEU A 234 15.53 14.93 -1.30
N ARG A 235 16.40 14.49 -0.38
CA ARG A 235 16.23 14.74 1.06
C ARG A 235 16.10 16.24 1.33
N ASP A 236 17.01 17.06 0.81
CA ASP A 236 16.99 18.51 1.09
C ASP A 236 15.74 19.20 0.52
N LEU A 237 15.28 18.77 -0.66
CA LEU A 237 14.03 19.23 -1.24
C LEU A 237 12.82 18.87 -0.35
N ILE A 238 12.78 17.66 0.22
CA ILE A 238 11.69 17.21 1.11
C ILE A 238 11.74 17.94 2.46
N LEU A 239 12.93 18.07 3.07
CA LEU A 239 13.13 18.85 4.31
C LEU A 239 12.69 20.30 4.15
N ALA A 240 12.89 20.90 2.97
CA ALA A 240 12.43 22.26 2.68
C ALA A 240 10.90 22.42 2.79
N GLN A 241 10.14 21.33 2.63
CA GLN A 241 8.68 21.31 2.82
C GLN A 241 8.26 21.02 4.27
N GLY A 242 9.21 20.86 5.20
CA GLY A 242 8.93 20.53 6.61
C GLY A 242 8.54 19.07 6.85
N ILE A 243 8.68 18.22 5.83
CA ILE A 243 8.39 16.79 5.89
C ILE A 243 9.62 16.08 6.44
N PRO A 244 9.50 15.20 7.46
CA PRO A 244 10.63 14.45 7.96
C PRO A 244 11.14 13.52 6.88
N CYS A 245 12.45 13.51 6.67
CA CYS A 245 13.05 12.52 5.79
C CYS A 245 14.48 12.19 6.20
N MET A 246 14.86 10.97 5.88
CA MET A 246 16.16 10.42 6.20
C MET A 246 16.76 9.76 4.98
N LYS A 247 18.07 9.62 5.00
CA LYS A 247 18.81 8.84 4.03
C LYS A 247 19.09 7.45 4.60
N ALA A 248 18.92 6.45 3.74
CA ALA A 248 19.41 5.10 3.97
C ALA A 248 20.56 4.79 3.00
N THR A 249 21.44 3.88 3.40
CA THR A 249 22.48 3.37 2.53
C THR A 249 22.31 1.88 2.33
N THR A 250 22.47 1.45 1.09
CA THR A 250 22.20 0.08 0.65
C THR A 250 23.37 -0.45 -0.17
N TYR A 251 23.35 -1.77 -0.38
CA TYR A 251 24.15 -2.43 -1.38
C TYR A 251 23.24 -2.86 -2.54
N SER A 252 23.52 -2.35 -3.74
CA SER A 252 22.84 -2.73 -4.98
C SER A 252 23.23 -4.15 -5.40
N LEU A 253 22.27 -5.07 -5.42
CA LEU A 253 22.45 -6.49 -5.75
C LEU A 253 22.36 -6.72 -7.26
N GLY A 254 23.14 -7.66 -7.79
CA GLY A 254 23.03 -8.10 -9.19
C GLY A 254 23.39 -7.04 -10.24
N VAL A 255 23.85 -5.84 -9.84
CA VAL A 255 24.36 -4.80 -10.74
C VAL A 255 25.80 -5.14 -11.14
N SER A 256 25.99 -6.25 -11.85
CA SER A 256 27.24 -6.48 -12.58
C SER A 256 27.21 -5.62 -13.84
N THR A 257 28.20 -4.74 -13.98
CA THR A 257 28.47 -3.86 -15.13
C THR A 257 28.60 -4.56 -16.49
N ASN A 258 28.38 -5.89 -16.56
CA ASN A 258 28.55 -6.71 -17.76
C ASN A 258 27.30 -7.52 -18.17
N GLY A 259 26.10 -7.20 -17.64
CA GLY A 259 24.84 -7.78 -18.16
C GLY A 259 24.72 -9.31 -18.08
N GLY A 260 25.46 -9.96 -17.17
CA GLY A 260 25.48 -11.41 -17.01
C GLY A 260 24.94 -11.84 -15.64
N SER A 261 23.75 -12.44 -15.64
CA SER A 261 23.13 -13.23 -14.55
C SER A 261 22.89 -12.51 -13.20
N PHE A 262 21.61 -12.28 -12.86
CA PHE A 262 21.10 -11.84 -11.54
C PHE A 262 21.21 -12.91 -10.43
N SER A 263 22.14 -13.86 -10.56
CA SER A 263 22.53 -14.70 -9.42
C SER A 263 23.24 -13.82 -8.40
N VAL A 264 22.48 -13.27 -7.45
CA VAL A 264 23.02 -12.48 -6.33
C VAL A 264 24.15 -13.27 -5.72
N ARG A 265 25.36 -12.69 -5.72
CA ARG A 265 26.54 -13.42 -5.29
C ARG A 265 26.63 -13.43 -3.78
N ALA A 266 27.23 -14.46 -3.21
CA ALA A 266 27.37 -14.58 -1.76
C ALA A 266 28.12 -13.39 -1.14
N ASP A 267 29.06 -12.78 -1.86
CA ASP A 267 29.77 -11.57 -1.42
C ASP A 267 28.87 -10.33 -1.40
N GLU A 268 27.92 -10.19 -2.33
CA GLU A 268 26.92 -9.12 -2.33
C GLU A 268 25.94 -9.27 -1.15
N ILE A 269 25.46 -10.49 -0.90
CA ILE A 269 24.60 -10.81 0.25
C ILE A 269 25.33 -10.50 1.57
N ASN A 270 26.64 -10.76 1.62
CA ASN A 270 27.46 -10.52 2.81
C ASN A 270 28.11 -9.13 2.86
N ALA A 271 27.78 -8.23 1.93
CA ALA A 271 28.38 -6.91 1.86
C ALA A 271 28.11 -6.12 3.16
N ALA A 272 29.16 -5.52 3.71
CA ALA A 272 29.12 -4.72 4.94
C ALA A 272 29.36 -3.22 4.68
N ARG A 273 29.61 -2.84 3.43
CA ARG A 273 29.80 -1.45 2.99
C ARG A 273 28.73 -1.13 1.96
N SER A 274 28.17 0.06 2.00
CA SER A 274 27.23 0.52 0.98
C SER A 274 27.95 0.84 -0.33
N ASN A 275 27.24 0.71 -1.43
CA ASN A 275 27.59 1.27 -2.73
C ASN A 275 26.49 2.19 -3.27
N HIS A 276 25.40 2.34 -2.52
CA HIS A 276 24.18 3.02 -2.96
C HIS A 276 23.46 3.73 -1.81
N ALA A 277 22.64 4.71 -2.14
CA ALA A 277 21.88 5.50 -1.18
C ALA A 277 20.52 5.93 -1.74
N HIS A 278 19.51 5.95 -0.88
CA HIS A 278 18.13 6.31 -1.21
C HIS A 278 17.47 7.08 -0.04
N VAL A 279 16.26 7.58 -0.25
CA VAL A 279 15.55 8.45 0.71
C VAL A 279 14.31 7.75 1.26
N GLU A 280 14.01 8.02 2.53
CA GLU A 280 12.73 7.66 3.14
C GLU A 280 12.11 8.92 3.75
N ALA A 281 10.80 9.14 3.54
CA ALA A 281 10.08 10.30 4.07
C ALA A 281 8.90 9.87 4.94
N TRP A 282 8.68 10.55 6.06
CA TRP A 282 7.57 10.25 6.96
C TRP A 282 6.29 10.93 6.49
N VAL A 283 5.35 10.14 5.99
CA VAL A 283 4.05 10.57 5.47
C VAL A 283 2.99 9.57 5.92
N ASP A 284 1.81 10.06 6.32
CA ASP A 284 0.66 9.23 6.72
C ASP A 284 0.96 8.14 7.77
N GLY A 285 1.89 8.43 8.69
CA GLY A 285 2.28 7.50 9.76
C GLY A 285 3.31 6.44 9.38
N ARG A 286 3.92 6.53 8.19
CA ARG A 286 5.02 5.65 7.73
C ARG A 286 6.17 6.38 7.08
N TRP A 287 7.30 5.70 7.11
CA TRP A 287 8.40 5.95 6.19
C TRP A 287 8.07 5.40 4.79
N VAL A 288 7.81 6.31 3.84
CA VAL A 288 7.70 6.05 2.40
C VAL A 288 9.10 5.90 1.82
N ILE A 289 9.41 4.75 1.23
CA ILE A 289 10.72 4.46 0.63
C ILE A 289 10.73 4.95 -0.82
N MET A 290 11.75 5.71 -1.21
CA MET A 290 11.90 6.18 -2.59
C MET A 290 13.35 6.23 -3.09
N ASP A 291 13.54 5.90 -4.38
CA ASP A 291 14.85 5.96 -5.03
C ASP A 291 14.80 6.66 -6.39
N ALA A 292 15.07 7.97 -6.38
CA ALA A 292 15.10 8.76 -7.60
C ALA A 292 16.28 8.42 -8.52
N THR A 293 17.33 7.75 -8.01
CA THR A 293 18.46 7.33 -8.83
C THR A 293 18.04 6.19 -9.76
N TRP A 294 17.35 5.19 -9.21
CA TRP A 294 16.89 4.02 -9.98
C TRP A 294 15.67 4.32 -10.86
N ASP A 295 14.94 5.39 -10.56
CA ASP A 295 13.87 5.90 -11.43
C ASP A 295 14.34 6.85 -12.54
N SER A 296 15.61 7.27 -12.52
CA SER A 296 16.19 8.20 -13.49
C SER A 296 16.83 7.46 -14.65
N ASN A 297 16.36 7.72 -15.87
CA ASN A 297 17.04 7.28 -17.09
C ASN A 297 17.98 8.35 -17.71
N ASN A 298 18.22 9.43 -16.98
CA ASN A 298 19.16 10.47 -17.38
C ASN A 298 20.60 10.06 -17.06
N LYS A 299 21.51 10.20 -18.03
CA LYS A 299 22.93 9.87 -17.89
C LYS A 299 23.83 11.00 -18.38
N TYR A 300 24.88 11.26 -17.62
CA TYR A 300 26.03 12.04 -18.07
C TYR A 300 27.17 11.06 -18.36
N GLU A 301 27.57 10.97 -19.62
CA GLU A 301 28.55 10.00 -20.09
C GLU A 301 29.36 10.58 -21.25
N ASP A 302 30.68 10.37 -21.21
CA ASP A 302 31.63 10.86 -22.20
C ASP A 302 31.52 12.38 -22.44
N GLY A 303 31.27 13.13 -21.36
CA GLY A 303 31.10 14.59 -21.41
C GLY A 303 29.72 15.10 -21.85
N ASN A 304 28.74 14.21 -22.10
CA ASN A 304 27.45 14.57 -22.69
C ASN A 304 26.27 14.22 -21.78
N TYR A 305 25.26 15.09 -21.77
CA TYR A 305 23.97 14.84 -21.14
C TYR A 305 23.05 14.09 -22.10
N ASN A 306 22.58 12.91 -21.70
CA ASN A 306 21.68 12.08 -22.50
C ASN A 306 20.50 11.59 -21.64
N THR A 307 19.32 11.47 -22.24
CA THR A 307 18.11 10.98 -21.57
C THR A 307 17.58 9.79 -22.36
N ASP A 308 17.58 8.61 -21.73
CA ASP A 308 17.12 7.38 -22.36
C ASP A 308 15.67 7.10 -21.92
N LEU A 309 14.65 7.43 -22.72
CA LEU A 309 13.22 7.15 -22.45
C LEU A 309 12.59 7.91 -21.25
N PRO A 310 11.25 8.03 -21.22
CA PRO A 310 10.53 8.54 -20.05
C PRO A 310 10.70 7.64 -18.81
N ASN A 311 10.83 8.26 -17.64
CA ASN A 311 10.93 7.60 -16.33
C ASN A 311 9.61 6.91 -15.95
N GLY A 312 9.72 5.75 -15.30
CA GLY A 312 8.56 4.94 -14.90
C GLY A 312 8.16 5.04 -13.43
N PHE A 313 8.98 5.69 -12.58
CA PHE A 313 8.70 5.92 -11.15
C PHE A 313 8.38 4.64 -10.36
N TYR A 314 9.08 3.55 -10.68
CA TYR A 314 8.88 2.22 -10.09
C TYR A 314 9.44 2.10 -8.68
N TYR A 315 10.41 2.95 -8.34
CA TYR A 315 11.02 3.00 -7.02
C TYR A 315 10.43 4.08 -6.11
N PHE A 316 9.34 4.73 -6.50
CA PHE A 316 8.57 5.58 -5.59
C PHE A 316 7.58 4.74 -4.79
N ASP A 317 7.62 4.89 -3.47
CA ASP A 317 6.79 4.16 -2.51
C ASP A 317 6.90 2.63 -2.66
N ILE A 318 8.12 2.19 -2.98
CA ILE A 318 8.45 0.77 -3.19
C ILE A 318 8.30 -0.02 -1.89
N THR A 319 7.76 -1.24 -1.99
CA THR A 319 7.61 -2.12 -0.82
C THR A 319 8.96 -2.67 -0.38
N PRO A 320 9.18 -2.96 0.92
CA PRO A 320 10.42 -3.60 1.39
C PRO A 320 10.71 -4.94 0.70
N GLU A 321 9.67 -5.70 0.34
CA GLU A 321 9.76 -6.98 -0.35
C GLU A 321 10.27 -6.81 -1.78
N ALA A 322 9.77 -5.81 -2.49
CA ALA A 322 10.21 -5.52 -3.85
C ALA A 322 11.62 -4.91 -3.86
N LEU A 323 11.88 -3.98 -2.95
CA LEU A 323 13.19 -3.37 -2.74
C LEU A 323 14.26 -4.42 -2.43
N ALA A 324 13.93 -5.46 -1.66
CA ALA A 324 14.89 -6.50 -1.30
C ALA A 324 15.44 -7.31 -2.49
N PHE A 325 14.81 -7.27 -3.67
CA PHE A 325 15.35 -7.98 -4.84
C PHE A 325 16.58 -7.31 -5.44
N ASP A 326 16.83 -6.04 -5.15
CA ASP A 326 17.97 -5.30 -5.70
C ASP A 326 18.66 -4.37 -4.70
N HIS A 327 18.12 -4.18 -3.50
CA HIS A 327 18.72 -3.36 -2.46
C HIS A 327 18.82 -4.14 -1.14
N LYS A 328 20.02 -4.20 -0.58
CA LYS A 328 20.26 -4.67 0.78
C LYS A 328 20.57 -3.50 1.70
N TYR A 329 19.82 -3.28 2.78
CA TYR A 329 20.15 -2.24 3.76
C TYR A 329 21.51 -2.49 4.42
N ILE A 330 22.35 -1.45 4.45
CA ILE A 330 23.61 -1.40 5.22
C ILE A 330 23.42 -0.50 6.44
N THR A 331 22.85 0.68 6.24
CA THR A 331 22.41 1.57 7.31
C THR A 331 21.10 2.28 6.98
N ARG A 332 20.37 2.73 8.00
CA ARG A 332 19.14 3.53 7.90
C ARG A 332 19.24 4.73 8.86
N ALA A 333 18.32 5.68 8.77
CA ALA A 333 18.24 6.83 9.68
C ALA A 333 19.54 7.65 9.71
N ASN A 334 20.00 8.09 8.53
CA ASN A 334 21.25 8.84 8.36
C ASN A 334 22.49 8.12 8.93
N GLY A 335 22.47 6.78 8.94
CA GLY A 335 23.58 5.95 9.45
C GLY A 335 23.47 5.55 10.92
N GLN A 336 22.45 6.01 11.64
CA GLN A 336 22.25 5.65 13.06
C GLN A 336 21.90 4.17 13.21
N LEU A 337 20.98 3.67 12.39
CA LEU A 337 20.58 2.27 12.39
C LEU A 337 21.61 1.44 11.63
N LYS A 338 22.12 0.37 12.25
CA LYS A 338 23.14 -0.53 11.67
C LYS A 338 23.02 -1.95 12.19
N MET A 339 23.45 -2.91 11.38
CA MET A 339 23.55 -4.32 11.80
C MET A 339 24.75 -4.55 12.72
N GLN A 340 24.49 -5.16 13.88
CA GLN A 340 25.51 -5.63 14.82
C GLN A 340 25.08 -6.97 15.41
N ASN A 341 25.93 -7.99 15.26
CA ASN A 341 25.69 -9.35 15.76
C ASN A 341 24.32 -9.95 15.34
N GLY A 342 23.89 -9.69 14.10
CA GLY A 342 22.61 -10.20 13.58
C GLY A 342 21.37 -9.42 14.02
N THR A 343 21.52 -8.27 14.68
CA THR A 343 20.42 -7.41 15.12
C THR A 343 20.63 -5.96 14.68
N VAL A 344 19.55 -5.22 14.44
CA VAL A 344 19.62 -3.78 14.17
C VAL A 344 19.81 -3.03 15.49
N THR A 345 20.81 -2.18 15.54
CA THR A 345 21.13 -1.31 16.68
C THR A 345 20.96 0.16 16.29
N GLY A 346 20.78 1.05 17.27
CA GLY A 346 20.59 2.49 17.04
C GLY A 346 19.15 2.92 16.81
N ALA A 347 18.18 2.01 16.95
CA ALA A 347 16.76 2.34 16.96
C ALA A 347 16.44 3.34 18.08
N ASP A 348 15.53 4.27 17.80
CA ASP A 348 15.03 5.19 18.81
C ASP A 348 14.22 4.41 19.85
N THR A 349 14.18 4.91 21.08
CA THR A 349 13.20 4.41 22.06
C THR A 349 11.92 5.18 21.82
N PRO A 350 10.80 4.53 21.48
CA PRO A 350 9.53 5.24 21.43
C PRO A 350 9.30 5.94 22.78
N THR A 351 8.85 7.19 22.73
CA THR A 351 8.58 8.01 23.94
C THR A 351 7.43 7.46 24.78
N VAL A 352 6.75 6.44 24.27
CA VAL A 352 5.85 5.53 24.96
C VAL A 352 6.55 4.18 25.10
N PRO A 353 6.53 3.51 26.26
CA PRO A 353 7.22 2.23 26.47
C PRO A 353 6.90 1.22 25.36
N THR A 354 7.90 0.47 24.92
CA THR A 354 7.73 -0.64 23.97
C THR A 354 6.89 -1.80 24.57
N GLU A 355 5.91 -2.26 23.76
CA GLU A 355 5.26 -3.59 23.65
C GLU A 355 4.16 -3.99 24.67
N PRO A 356 3.04 -4.64 24.23
CA PRO A 356 3.01 -5.80 23.35
C PRO A 356 2.13 -5.67 22.09
N SER A 357 2.18 -6.71 21.25
CA SER A 357 1.28 -6.94 20.11
C SER A 357 -0.18 -6.52 20.41
N GLY A 358 -0.60 -5.43 19.80
CA GLY A 358 -1.96 -4.91 19.82
C GLY A 358 -1.99 -3.52 19.19
N ARG A 359 -2.62 -3.34 18.03
CA ARG A 359 -2.74 -2.00 17.42
C ARG A 359 -3.60 -1.14 18.33
N VAL A 360 -3.02 -0.09 18.93
CA VAL A 360 -3.77 0.90 19.72
C VAL A 360 -4.16 2.06 18.80
N PHE A 361 -5.46 2.29 18.63
CA PHE A 361 -5.98 3.45 17.91
C PHE A 361 -6.08 4.66 18.84
N SER A 362 -5.63 5.84 18.38
CA SER A 362 -5.57 7.08 19.17
C SER A 362 -6.95 7.64 19.51
N ASP A 363 -7.98 7.27 18.75
CA ASP A 363 -9.38 7.64 18.95
C ASP A 363 -10.20 6.54 19.65
N VAL A 364 -9.51 5.56 20.26
CA VAL A 364 -10.12 4.53 21.10
C VAL A 364 -9.56 4.67 22.52
N PRO A 365 -10.22 5.49 23.37
CA PRO A 365 -9.84 5.58 24.77
C PRO A 365 -9.95 4.21 25.45
N ALA A 366 -8.99 3.85 26.31
CA ALA A 366 -8.95 2.56 26.99
C ALA A 366 -10.23 2.24 27.80
N GLU A 367 -10.90 3.28 28.32
CA GLU A 367 -12.14 3.16 29.10
C GLU A 367 -13.41 3.18 28.24
N ALA A 368 -13.29 3.27 26.91
CA ALA A 368 -14.45 3.25 26.03
C ALA A 368 -15.07 1.84 26.02
N TYR A 369 -16.40 1.76 25.99
CA TYR A 369 -17.12 0.48 25.95
C TYR A 369 -16.76 -0.40 24.74
N TYR A 370 -16.22 0.22 23.68
CA TYR A 370 -15.76 -0.44 22.47
C TYR A 370 -14.25 -0.71 22.45
N ALA A 371 -13.48 -0.36 23.48
CA ALA A 371 -12.02 -0.57 23.49
C ALA A 371 -11.64 -2.05 23.29
N SER A 372 -12.08 -2.95 24.18
CA SER A 372 -11.83 -4.39 24.05
C SER A 372 -12.47 -5.01 22.80
N PRO A 373 -13.71 -4.64 22.41
CA PRO A 373 -14.27 -5.07 21.13
C PRO A 373 -13.44 -4.67 19.91
N VAL A 374 -12.85 -3.48 19.90
CA VAL A 374 -11.99 -3.01 18.82
C VAL A 374 -10.70 -3.81 18.77
N GLU A 375 -10.06 -4.00 19.92
CA GLU A 375 -8.85 -4.81 20.05
C GLU A 375 -9.07 -6.23 19.51
N TRP A 376 -10.11 -6.93 19.99
CA TRP A 376 -10.50 -8.24 19.50
C TRP A 376 -10.77 -8.24 17.98
N ALA A 377 -11.50 -7.25 17.48
CA ALA A 377 -11.84 -7.19 16.06
C ALA A 377 -10.59 -6.99 15.18
N VAL A 378 -9.55 -6.33 15.69
CA VAL A 378 -8.26 -6.23 15.02
C VAL A 378 -7.49 -7.54 15.09
N GLU A 379 -7.38 -8.14 16.27
CA GLU A 379 -6.68 -9.41 16.48
C GLU A 379 -7.25 -10.54 15.61
N GLN A 380 -8.58 -10.60 15.47
CA GLN A 380 -9.25 -11.59 14.64
C GLN A 380 -9.28 -11.24 13.15
N GLY A 381 -8.64 -10.14 12.72
CA GLY A 381 -8.60 -9.71 11.31
C GLY A 381 -9.95 -9.26 10.76
N ILE A 382 -10.92 -8.94 11.61
CA ILE A 382 -12.26 -8.47 11.21
C ILE A 382 -12.17 -7.06 10.62
N THR A 383 -11.33 -6.21 11.21
CA THR A 383 -11.11 -4.84 10.75
C THR A 383 -9.71 -4.35 11.08
N SER A 384 -9.19 -3.41 10.30
CA SER A 384 -7.86 -2.83 10.48
C SER A 384 -7.91 -1.37 10.99
N GLY A 385 -9.09 -0.85 11.30
CA GLY A 385 -9.32 0.58 11.51
C GLY A 385 -9.64 1.34 10.21
N THR A 386 -9.82 2.66 10.31
CA THR A 386 -9.93 3.57 9.15
C THR A 386 -8.58 4.15 8.73
N SER A 387 -7.59 4.06 9.61
CA SER A 387 -6.17 4.30 9.32
C SER A 387 -5.34 3.39 10.24
N ALA A 388 -4.00 3.46 10.16
CA ALA A 388 -3.14 2.71 11.06
C ALA A 388 -3.28 3.11 12.53
N THR A 389 -3.71 4.34 12.82
CA THR A 389 -3.82 4.89 14.18
C THR A 389 -5.23 5.34 14.53
N THR A 390 -6.22 5.20 13.64
CA THR A 390 -7.59 5.68 13.85
C THR A 390 -8.61 4.58 13.55
N PHE A 391 -9.52 4.31 14.48
CA PHE A 391 -10.61 3.35 14.32
C PHE A 391 -11.89 3.97 13.75
N SER A 392 -12.12 5.26 14.00
CA SER A 392 -13.35 6.02 13.76
C SER A 392 -14.60 5.42 14.43
N PRO A 393 -14.63 5.24 15.77
CA PRO A 393 -15.70 4.52 16.46
C PRO A 393 -17.10 5.11 16.27
N ASP A 394 -17.21 6.43 16.07
CA ASP A 394 -18.49 7.13 15.93
C ASP A 394 -18.98 7.25 14.48
N SER A 395 -18.16 6.83 13.49
CA SER A 395 -18.56 6.87 12.08
C SER A 395 -19.66 5.85 11.80
N THR A 396 -20.68 6.27 11.05
CA THR A 396 -21.76 5.39 10.59
C THR A 396 -21.24 4.34 9.61
N CYS A 397 -21.62 3.08 9.82
CA CYS A 397 -21.31 1.99 8.88
C CYS A 397 -22.37 1.83 7.79
N THR A 398 -21.89 1.54 6.58
CA THR A 398 -22.76 1.12 5.48
C THR A 398 -23.11 -0.36 5.59
N THR A 399 -24.15 -0.80 4.87
CA THR A 399 -24.58 -2.20 4.79
C THR A 399 -23.44 -3.11 4.31
N ALA A 400 -22.67 -2.66 3.32
CA ALA A 400 -21.48 -3.36 2.82
C ALA A 400 -20.41 -3.55 3.90
N GLN A 401 -20.11 -2.52 4.69
CA GLN A 401 -19.12 -2.59 5.77
C GLN A 401 -19.56 -3.56 6.87
N ILE A 402 -20.81 -3.48 7.32
CA ILE A 402 -21.34 -4.37 8.36
C ILE A 402 -21.29 -5.83 7.89
N LEU A 403 -21.80 -6.14 6.69
CA LEU A 403 -21.78 -7.50 6.17
C LEU A 403 -20.36 -8.03 5.93
N THR A 404 -19.41 -7.15 5.60
CA THR A 404 -18.00 -7.53 5.50
C THR A 404 -17.40 -7.88 6.87
N PHE A 405 -17.71 -7.12 7.92
CA PHE A 405 -17.27 -7.45 9.27
C PHE A 405 -17.88 -8.78 9.75
N LEU A 406 -19.18 -8.99 9.51
CA LEU A 406 -19.84 -10.26 9.81
C LEU A 406 -19.19 -11.43 9.07
N TRP A 407 -18.96 -11.28 7.76
CA TRP A 407 -18.32 -12.31 6.93
C TRP A 407 -16.93 -12.69 7.45
N ARG A 408 -16.10 -11.69 7.80
CA ARG A 408 -14.77 -11.92 8.39
C ARG A 408 -14.85 -12.56 9.77
N ALA A 409 -15.78 -12.12 10.62
CA ALA A 409 -16.02 -12.72 11.93
C ALA A 409 -16.47 -14.18 11.83
N LYS A 410 -17.03 -14.60 10.68
CA LYS A 410 -17.37 -16.00 10.38
C LYS A 410 -16.23 -16.79 9.71
N GLY A 411 -15.02 -16.22 9.64
CA GLY A 411 -13.85 -16.86 9.04
C GLY A 411 -13.71 -16.66 7.54
N SER A 412 -14.39 -15.66 6.97
CA SER A 412 -14.34 -15.33 5.54
C SER A 412 -14.67 -16.51 4.60
N PRO A 413 -15.78 -17.25 4.83
CA PRO A 413 -16.13 -18.41 4.01
C PRO A 413 -16.30 -18.04 2.54
N GLU A 414 -15.72 -18.85 1.64
CA GLU A 414 -15.84 -18.63 0.21
C GLU A 414 -17.31 -18.83 -0.24
N PRO A 415 -17.91 -17.88 -0.99
CA PRO A 415 -19.25 -18.05 -1.52
C PRO A 415 -19.35 -19.24 -2.48
N ALA A 416 -20.48 -19.93 -2.49
CA ALA A 416 -20.74 -21.06 -3.38
C ALA A 416 -20.82 -20.62 -4.86
N SER A 417 -21.31 -19.41 -5.14
CA SER A 417 -21.32 -18.81 -6.48
C SER A 417 -20.17 -17.83 -6.66
N ALA A 418 -19.46 -17.90 -7.78
CA ALA A 418 -18.49 -16.89 -8.18
C ALA A 418 -19.14 -15.64 -8.81
N ALA A 419 -20.37 -15.78 -9.33
CA ALA A 419 -21.08 -14.71 -10.01
C ALA A 419 -22.17 -14.10 -9.11
N SER A 420 -22.24 -12.77 -9.11
CA SER A 420 -23.31 -12.01 -8.47
C SER A 420 -24.59 -12.04 -9.26
N THR A 421 -25.69 -12.05 -8.52
CA THR A 421 -27.04 -11.79 -9.06
C THR A 421 -27.56 -10.41 -8.66
N PHE A 422 -26.71 -9.58 -8.06
CA PHE A 422 -26.96 -8.17 -7.82
C PHE A 422 -26.51 -7.34 -9.02
N THR A 423 -27.28 -6.34 -9.41
CA THR A 423 -27.04 -5.51 -10.60
C THR A 423 -26.18 -4.28 -10.32
N ASP A 424 -25.90 -3.98 -9.05
CA ASP A 424 -25.29 -2.75 -8.55
C ASP A 424 -23.95 -2.99 -7.82
N ILE A 425 -23.36 -4.17 -7.98
CA ILE A 425 -22.04 -4.51 -7.44
C ILE A 425 -21.20 -5.18 -8.54
N GLN A 426 -19.89 -5.03 -8.45
CA GLN A 426 -18.90 -5.57 -9.39
C GLN A 426 -17.84 -6.39 -8.65
N GLU A 427 -17.19 -7.32 -9.35
CA GLU A 427 -16.20 -8.23 -8.75
C GLU A 427 -15.03 -7.53 -8.05
N SER A 428 -14.70 -6.30 -8.47
CA SER A 428 -13.65 -5.47 -7.87
C SER A 428 -14.05 -4.82 -6.54
N ASP A 429 -15.33 -4.84 -6.15
CA ASP A 429 -15.77 -4.26 -4.89
C ASP A 429 -15.20 -5.06 -3.71
N TYR A 430 -14.63 -4.37 -2.71
CA TYR A 430 -13.99 -5.04 -1.56
C TYR A 430 -14.94 -5.97 -0.79
N PHE A 431 -16.25 -5.70 -0.87
CA PHE A 431 -17.31 -6.45 -0.21
C PHE A 431 -17.96 -7.49 -1.12
N TYR A 432 -17.51 -7.68 -2.36
CA TYR A 432 -18.18 -8.54 -3.34
C TYR A 432 -18.44 -9.96 -2.80
N LYS A 433 -17.40 -10.63 -2.29
CA LYS A 433 -17.54 -11.96 -1.67
C LYS A 433 -18.45 -11.96 -0.46
N ALA A 434 -18.35 -10.94 0.41
CA ALA A 434 -19.23 -10.79 1.56
C ALA A 434 -20.69 -10.61 1.14
N ALA A 435 -20.97 -9.90 0.03
CA ALA A 435 -22.30 -9.71 -0.52
C ALA A 435 -22.89 -11.01 -1.08
N LEU A 436 -22.09 -11.83 -1.77
CA LEU A 436 -22.52 -13.15 -2.26
C LEU A 436 -22.81 -14.08 -1.09
N TRP A 437 -21.89 -14.19 -0.14
CA TRP A 437 -22.09 -14.98 1.08
C TRP A 437 -23.32 -14.52 1.86
N ALA A 438 -23.53 -13.20 2.00
CA ALA A 438 -24.69 -12.64 2.68
C ALA A 438 -26.00 -13.01 1.96
N LYS A 439 -25.99 -13.09 0.63
CA LYS A 439 -27.16 -13.55 -0.15
C LYS A 439 -27.42 -15.03 0.05
N GLU A 440 -26.38 -15.86 0.01
CA GLU A 440 -26.47 -17.31 0.21
C GLU A 440 -27.03 -17.66 1.60
N ASN A 441 -26.66 -16.87 2.61
CA ASN A 441 -27.16 -17.01 3.98
C ASN A 441 -28.49 -16.27 4.22
N GLY A 442 -29.13 -15.74 3.17
CA GLY A 442 -30.42 -15.06 3.27
C GLY A 442 -30.41 -13.77 4.10
N LEU A 443 -29.24 -13.17 4.33
CA LEU A 443 -29.08 -11.93 5.08
C LEU A 443 -29.64 -10.75 4.28
N VAL A 444 -29.36 -10.74 2.97
CA VAL A 444 -29.85 -9.78 1.99
C VAL A 444 -30.64 -10.48 0.88
N THR A 445 -31.60 -9.76 0.27
CA THR A 445 -32.49 -10.30 -0.78
C THR A 445 -32.60 -9.32 -1.95
N GLY A 446 -33.24 -9.74 -3.05
CA GLY A 446 -33.50 -8.90 -4.22
C GLY A 446 -32.40 -8.91 -5.29
N THR A 447 -32.52 -7.99 -6.24
CA THR A 447 -31.61 -7.83 -7.39
C THR A 447 -30.61 -6.69 -7.23
N THR A 448 -30.69 -5.92 -6.16
CA THR A 448 -29.74 -4.84 -5.80
C THR A 448 -29.24 -5.06 -4.38
N PHE A 449 -27.94 -4.89 -4.14
CA PHE A 449 -27.31 -5.03 -2.84
C PHE A 449 -27.45 -3.78 -1.97
N ASN A 450 -27.44 -2.59 -2.57
CA ASN A 450 -27.49 -1.28 -1.89
C ASN A 450 -26.40 -1.11 -0.82
N GLY A 451 -25.17 -1.53 -1.15
CA GLY A 451 -24.06 -1.63 -0.21
C GLY A 451 -23.68 -0.33 0.51
N ASP A 452 -23.82 0.83 -0.16
CA ASP A 452 -23.43 2.14 0.38
C ASP A 452 -24.48 2.78 1.30
N THR A 453 -25.63 2.13 1.48
CA THR A 453 -26.68 2.64 2.37
C THR A 453 -26.24 2.52 3.83
N PRO A 454 -26.42 3.57 4.67
CA PRO A 454 -26.24 3.47 6.10
C PRO A 454 -27.06 2.32 6.70
N CYS A 455 -26.40 1.42 7.43
CA CYS A 455 -27.06 0.24 7.97
C CYS A 455 -27.64 0.55 9.35
N THR A 456 -28.89 0.15 9.58
CA THR A 456 -29.57 0.41 10.85
C THR A 456 -29.19 -0.61 11.92
N ARG A 457 -29.37 -0.22 13.17
CA ARG A 457 -29.21 -1.13 14.32
C ARG A 457 -30.11 -2.37 14.18
N TYR A 458 -31.36 -2.18 13.72
CA TYR A 458 -32.29 -3.28 13.50
C TYR A 458 -31.81 -4.26 12.42
N ALA A 459 -31.35 -3.76 11.27
CA ALA A 459 -30.80 -4.60 10.21
C ALA A 459 -29.59 -5.40 10.71
N THR A 460 -28.71 -4.74 11.48
CA THR A 460 -27.50 -5.36 12.04
C THR A 460 -27.83 -6.57 12.93
N VAL A 461 -28.72 -6.40 13.92
CA VAL A 461 -29.11 -7.51 14.82
C VAL A 461 -29.90 -8.60 14.09
N THR A 462 -30.65 -8.23 13.05
CA THR A 462 -31.35 -9.19 12.18
C THR A 462 -30.36 -10.10 11.44
N TYR A 463 -29.22 -9.57 10.97
CA TYR A 463 -28.18 -10.41 10.35
C TYR A 463 -27.59 -11.41 11.34
N LEU A 464 -27.27 -10.97 12.56
CA LEU A 464 -26.74 -11.85 13.61
C LEU A 464 -27.73 -12.95 13.99
N TRP A 465 -29.02 -12.58 14.15
CA TRP A 465 -30.09 -13.52 14.46
C TRP A 465 -30.29 -14.57 13.36
N LYS A 466 -30.28 -14.15 12.09
CA LYS A 466 -30.34 -15.07 10.95
C LYS A 466 -29.17 -16.05 10.94
N LEU A 467 -27.94 -15.58 11.17
CA LEU A 467 -26.76 -16.43 11.25
C LEU A 467 -26.76 -17.38 12.46
N ALA A 468 -27.47 -17.03 13.53
CA ALA A 468 -27.68 -17.89 14.68
C ALA A 468 -28.75 -18.98 14.44
N GLY A 469 -29.38 -19.00 13.25
CA GLY A 469 -30.44 -19.96 12.92
C GLY A 469 -31.84 -19.49 13.31
N GLN A 470 -32.02 -18.18 13.52
CA GLN A 470 -33.31 -17.56 13.85
C GLN A 470 -34.00 -18.15 15.10
N PRO A 471 -33.29 -18.30 16.23
CA PRO A 471 -33.89 -18.82 17.46
C PRO A 471 -35.03 -17.92 17.94
N GLU A 472 -36.12 -18.53 18.41
CA GLU A 472 -37.23 -17.81 19.03
C GLU A 472 -36.79 -17.30 20.41
N PRO A 473 -36.94 -15.99 20.71
CA PRO A 473 -36.66 -15.47 22.05
C PRO A 473 -37.72 -15.92 23.06
N GLU A 474 -37.34 -16.07 24.33
CA GLU A 474 -38.20 -16.54 25.43
C GLU A 474 -38.65 -15.42 26.40
N GLY A 475 -37.96 -14.29 26.38
CA GLY A 475 -38.11 -13.15 27.28
C GLY A 475 -39.05 -12.06 26.77
N ASP A 476 -39.48 -11.21 27.69
CA ASP A 476 -40.30 -10.04 27.38
C ASP A 476 -39.48 -8.94 26.71
N ASN A 477 -40.07 -8.24 25.72
CA ASN A 477 -39.45 -7.08 25.09
C ASN A 477 -39.53 -5.84 26.01
N PRO A 478 -38.40 -5.29 26.51
CA PRO A 478 -38.41 -4.10 27.34
C PRO A 478 -38.42 -2.78 26.53
N PHE A 479 -38.22 -2.85 25.21
CA PHE A 479 -38.06 -1.69 24.35
C PHE A 479 -39.41 -1.18 23.85
N THR A 480 -39.75 0.05 24.21
CA THR A 480 -41.03 0.70 23.87
C THR A 480 -41.13 1.11 22.40
N ASP A 481 -39.98 1.25 21.71
CA ASP A 481 -39.86 1.63 20.31
C ASP A 481 -39.69 0.44 19.36
N VAL A 482 -39.86 -0.77 19.86
CA VAL A 482 -39.79 -2.02 19.11
C VAL A 482 -41.08 -2.80 19.38
N PRO A 483 -41.89 -3.13 18.36
CA PRO A 483 -43.05 -3.99 18.56
C PRO A 483 -42.66 -5.37 19.13
N SER A 484 -43.52 -5.98 19.95
CA SER A 484 -43.27 -7.28 20.60
C SER A 484 -42.94 -8.41 19.62
N GLU A 485 -43.41 -8.31 18.37
CA GLU A 485 -43.23 -9.34 17.34
C GLU A 485 -41.82 -9.30 16.69
N VAL A 486 -40.96 -8.35 17.10
CA VAL A 486 -39.63 -8.15 16.51
C VAL A 486 -38.59 -9.04 17.21
N GLN A 487 -38.65 -10.33 16.88
CA GLN A 487 -37.80 -11.39 17.44
C GLN A 487 -36.28 -11.10 17.45
N PRO A 488 -35.66 -10.50 16.41
CA PRO A 488 -34.20 -10.32 16.39
C PRO A 488 -33.67 -9.40 17.49
N VAL A 489 -34.46 -8.39 17.89
CA VAL A 489 -34.05 -7.43 18.90
C VAL A 489 -34.12 -8.04 20.29
N VAL A 490 -35.21 -8.75 20.59
CA VAL A 490 -35.41 -9.45 21.86
C VAL A 490 -34.35 -10.53 22.03
N TRP A 491 -34.10 -11.33 20.99
CA TRP A 491 -33.02 -12.32 21.00
C TRP A 491 -31.65 -11.69 21.23
N ALA A 492 -31.32 -10.59 20.53
CA ALA A 492 -30.02 -9.94 20.70
C ALA A 492 -29.84 -9.37 22.12
N MET A 493 -30.92 -9.00 22.79
CA MET A 493 -30.87 -8.61 24.20
C MET A 493 -30.62 -9.81 25.10
N GLU A 494 -31.35 -10.92 24.92
CA GLU A 494 -31.18 -12.15 25.73
C GLU A 494 -29.77 -12.74 25.63
N GLN A 495 -29.13 -12.59 24.47
CA GLN A 495 -27.75 -13.03 24.26
C GLN A 495 -26.71 -11.99 24.71
N ASP A 496 -27.14 -10.94 25.42
CA ASP A 496 -26.31 -9.82 25.86
C ASP A 496 -25.55 -9.09 24.73
N ILE A 497 -25.97 -9.26 23.47
CA ILE A 497 -25.39 -8.59 22.30
C ILE A 497 -25.67 -7.08 22.39
N THR A 498 -26.85 -6.68 22.87
CA THR A 498 -27.24 -5.27 22.97
C THR A 498 -28.06 -4.97 24.23
N ALA A 499 -27.85 -3.80 24.82
CA ALA A 499 -28.66 -3.30 25.95
C ALA A 499 -29.67 -2.21 25.52
N GLY A 500 -29.78 -1.95 24.21
CA GLY A 500 -30.49 -0.77 23.70
C GLY A 500 -29.67 0.52 23.80
N THR A 501 -30.27 1.64 23.39
CA THR A 501 -29.72 3.00 23.59
C THR A 501 -30.17 3.60 24.93
N SER A 502 -31.20 3.01 25.54
CA SER A 502 -31.61 3.20 26.93
C SER A 502 -32.20 1.90 27.46
N ALA A 503 -32.50 1.83 28.75
CA ALA A 503 -33.17 0.68 29.36
C ALA A 503 -34.54 0.32 28.74
N THR A 504 -35.17 1.25 28.01
CA THR A 504 -36.50 1.06 27.41
C THR A 504 -36.57 1.48 25.93
N THR A 505 -35.41 1.72 25.29
CA THR A 505 -35.32 2.19 23.91
C THR A 505 -34.20 1.47 23.17
N PHE A 506 -34.50 0.89 22.00
CA PHE A 506 -33.52 0.21 21.15
C PHE A 506 -32.97 1.09 20.03
N SER A 507 -33.79 2.02 19.53
CA SER A 507 -33.57 2.89 18.36
C SER A 507 -33.39 2.10 17.04
N PRO A 508 -34.42 1.36 16.58
CA PRO A 508 -34.30 0.43 15.45
C PRO A 508 -33.91 1.09 14.12
N SER A 509 -34.33 2.34 13.90
CA SER A 509 -34.03 3.11 12.69
C SER A 509 -32.72 3.91 12.77
N ALA A 510 -32.08 3.98 13.93
CA ALA A 510 -30.78 4.65 14.05
C ALA A 510 -29.71 3.84 13.31
N THR A 511 -28.77 4.54 12.69
CA THR A 511 -27.64 3.91 12.01
C THR A 511 -26.65 3.34 13.02
N CYS A 512 -26.00 2.24 12.67
CA CYS A 512 -25.02 1.59 13.52
C CYS A 512 -23.63 2.21 13.27
N THR A 513 -22.94 2.63 14.33
CA THR A 513 -21.57 3.15 14.21
C THR A 513 -20.55 2.00 14.18
N ARG A 514 -19.32 2.30 13.77
CA ARG A 514 -18.19 1.35 13.75
C ARG A 514 -17.92 0.73 15.13
N GLY A 515 -17.93 1.53 16.18
CA GLY A 515 -17.78 1.05 17.56
C GLY A 515 -18.91 0.11 17.96
N GLN A 516 -20.16 0.46 17.62
CA GLN A 516 -21.32 -0.37 17.94
C GLN A 516 -21.30 -1.72 17.23
N ILE A 517 -20.95 -1.77 15.93
CA ILE A 517 -20.92 -3.05 15.20
C ILE A 517 -19.85 -4.00 15.76
N VAL A 518 -18.63 -3.53 16.05
CA VAL A 518 -17.60 -4.40 16.62
C VAL A 518 -17.96 -4.85 18.03
N THR A 519 -18.64 -4.02 18.83
CA THR A 519 -19.18 -4.44 20.14
C THR A 519 -20.23 -5.54 20.00
N PHE A 520 -21.14 -5.46 19.02
CA PHE A 520 -22.13 -6.52 18.79
C PHE A 520 -21.45 -7.83 18.35
N LEU A 521 -20.46 -7.76 17.47
CA LEU A 521 -19.72 -8.94 17.02
C LEU A 521 -18.89 -9.57 18.13
N TYR A 522 -18.20 -8.74 18.93
CA TYR A 522 -17.44 -9.17 20.08
C TYR A 522 -18.32 -9.96 21.05
N ARG A 523 -19.48 -9.42 21.44
CA ARG A 523 -20.42 -10.09 22.33
C ARG A 523 -21.01 -11.37 21.74
N ALA A 524 -21.23 -11.41 20.42
CA ALA A 524 -21.79 -12.59 19.77
C ALA A 524 -20.78 -13.75 19.60
N TYR A 525 -19.48 -13.43 19.49
CA TYR A 525 -18.48 -14.37 18.97
C TYR A 525 -17.17 -14.48 19.76
N ALA A 526 -16.78 -13.53 20.61
CA ALA A 526 -15.47 -13.54 21.26
C ALA A 526 -15.23 -14.78 22.13
N ASP A 527 -16.24 -15.28 22.84
CA ASP A 527 -16.14 -16.46 23.72
C ASP A 527 -16.16 -17.81 22.98
N LYS A 528 -16.14 -17.80 21.64
CA LYS A 528 -16.23 -19.01 20.79
C LYS A 528 -14.92 -19.34 20.06
N TYR A 529 -13.87 -18.54 20.28
CA TYR A 529 -12.51 -18.70 19.77
C TYR A 529 -11.55 -18.77 20.95
#